data_AF-A0AAD6Z9B2-F1
#
_entry.id   AF-A0AAD6Z9B2-F1
#
_cell.length_a   1.000
_cell.length_b   1.000
_cell.length_c   1.000
_cell.angle_alpha   90.00
_cell.angle_beta   90.00
_cell.angle_gamma   90.00
#
_symmetry.space_group_name_H-M   'P 1'
#
loop_
_entity.id
_entity.type
_entity.pdbx_description
1 polymer ?
#
loop_
_entity_poly.entity_id
_entity_poly.type
_entity_poly.pdbx_seq_one_letter_code
_entity_poly.pdbx_strand_id
1 'polypeptide(L)'
;MTILDSVIVPTLTIAKASVTGIGIPGIEPAFNGVLELAQMLSTMEANKEDLLDLKKNLGSLTTTIDNLDAGGELKQRLTTLSSELKAMVPECTTLAEKDSFQRFFKSKSYKQRIQDMKNTMESHLYKFTFYGNISIEKIVQDIASNIQVIDRKVDSVNTQVQGIARQTDSVNTREILASLKCVAAHYNAANTPEKCMEGTRVDIIRHLVSCLTSTPDSIRVVMLSGVAGSGKSTIAKTVATILAKEQKTLAASFFFSRDHTDREKIDHLATTLAMQLAEYSPGFRTHLMKLLETDGTSICKEQPRLQFQKLVVELLGKLPPCSQPWVICLDALDECGKDRGQIFLRWLSDSMDQIPAHI
;
A
#
# COMPACT_ATOMS: atom_id res chain seq x y z
N MET A 1 45.87 26.63 -21.74
CA MET A 1 44.54 26.79 -21.12
C MET A 1 44.74 26.77 -19.62
N THR A 2 44.36 27.84 -18.92
CA THR A 2 44.65 27.99 -17.48
C THR A 2 43.61 27.24 -16.64
N ILE A 3 43.89 27.02 -15.34
CA ILE A 3 42.93 26.44 -14.39
C ILE A 3 41.68 27.34 -14.26
N LEU A 4 41.85 28.66 -14.45
CA LEU A 4 40.75 29.62 -14.53
C LEU A 4 39.75 29.25 -15.64
N ASP A 5 40.25 29.10 -16.87
CA ASP A 5 39.40 28.87 -18.05
C ASP A 5 38.78 27.48 -18.07
N SER A 6 39.49 26.49 -17.54
CA SER A 6 39.11 25.07 -17.64
C SER A 6 38.19 24.61 -16.50
N VAL A 7 38.30 25.19 -15.31
CA VAL A 7 37.60 24.68 -14.11
C VAL A 7 36.87 25.80 -13.37
N ILE A 8 37.56 26.88 -13.00
CA ILE A 8 37.01 27.88 -12.07
C ILE A 8 35.86 28.66 -12.72
N VAL A 9 36.06 29.23 -13.90
CA VAL A 9 35.05 30.04 -14.60
C VAL A 9 33.79 29.22 -14.93
N PRO A 10 33.89 28.01 -15.51
CA PRO A 10 32.71 27.15 -15.70
C PRO A 10 31.97 26.82 -14.38
N THR A 11 32.72 26.47 -13.32
CA THR A 11 32.12 26.11 -12.02
C THR A 11 31.37 27.30 -11.41
N LEU A 12 31.96 28.50 -11.43
CA LEU A 12 31.34 29.72 -10.93
C LEU A 12 30.15 30.16 -11.79
N THR A 13 30.19 29.91 -13.10
CA THR A 13 29.06 30.19 -14.00
C THR A 13 27.84 29.34 -13.63
N ILE A 14 28.06 28.05 -13.37
CA ILE A 14 27.01 27.13 -12.89
C ILE A 14 26.53 27.58 -11.51
N ALA A 15 27.45 27.86 -10.58
CA ALA A 15 27.09 28.28 -9.23
C ALA A 15 26.27 29.58 -9.21
N LYS A 16 26.62 30.56 -10.06
CA LYS A 16 25.85 31.79 -10.27
C LYS A 16 24.42 31.47 -10.71
N ALA A 17 24.26 30.66 -11.76
CA ALA A 17 22.94 30.30 -12.26
C ALA A 17 22.09 29.59 -11.20
N SER A 18 22.72 28.78 -10.35
CA SER A 18 22.06 28.08 -9.24
C SER A 18 21.61 29.01 -8.12
N VAL A 19 22.30 30.14 -7.87
CA VAL A 19 21.92 31.08 -6.78
C VAL A 19 20.91 32.13 -7.19
N THR A 20 20.72 32.35 -8.50
CA THR A 20 19.68 33.26 -9.02
C THR A 20 18.30 32.78 -8.58
N GLY A 21 17.58 33.61 -7.81
CA GLY A 21 16.23 33.31 -7.32
C GLY A 21 16.13 32.57 -5.98
N ILE A 22 17.25 32.26 -5.30
CA ILE A 22 17.22 31.65 -3.95
C ILE A 22 16.72 32.63 -2.87
N GLY A 23 16.72 33.95 -3.14
CA GLY A 23 16.17 34.96 -2.24
C GLY A 23 17.05 35.33 -1.05
N ILE A 24 18.33 34.91 -1.04
CA ILE A 24 19.32 35.32 -0.02
C ILE A 24 19.93 36.67 -0.46
N PRO A 25 19.72 37.77 0.31
CA PRO A 25 20.25 39.07 -0.05
C PRO A 25 21.78 39.05 -0.20
N GLY A 26 22.29 39.60 -1.31
CA GLY A 26 23.73 39.74 -1.56
C GLY A 26 24.43 38.51 -2.15
N ILE A 27 23.79 37.33 -2.18
CA ILE A 27 24.46 36.08 -2.64
C ILE A 27 24.79 36.13 -4.13
N GLU A 28 23.84 36.58 -4.95
CA GLU A 28 24.00 36.68 -6.40
C GLU A 28 25.04 37.75 -6.76
N PRO A 29 25.01 38.97 -6.17
CA PRO A 29 26.11 39.93 -6.29
C PRO A 29 27.48 39.37 -5.89
N ALA A 30 27.56 38.57 -4.81
CA ALA A 30 28.82 37.97 -4.37
C ALA A 30 29.37 36.98 -5.42
N PHE A 31 28.54 36.03 -5.88
CA PHE A 31 28.96 35.07 -6.92
C PHE A 31 29.28 35.75 -8.25
N ASN A 32 28.55 36.81 -8.62
CA ASN A 32 28.88 37.64 -9.78
C ASN A 32 30.27 38.26 -9.64
N GLY A 33 30.59 38.89 -8.51
CA GLY A 33 31.89 39.50 -8.31
C GLY A 33 33.04 38.49 -8.29
N VAL A 34 32.84 37.27 -7.75
CA VAL A 34 33.85 36.20 -7.82
C VAL A 34 34.06 35.73 -9.26
N LEU A 35 32.98 35.61 -10.06
CA LEU A 35 33.06 35.23 -11.47
C LEU A 35 33.75 36.30 -12.33
N GLU A 36 33.40 37.57 -12.14
CA GLU A 36 34.03 38.70 -12.83
C GLU A 36 35.53 38.80 -12.50
N LEU A 37 35.90 38.56 -11.24
CA LEU A 37 37.30 38.48 -10.83
C LEU A 37 38.05 37.34 -11.56
N ALA A 38 37.45 36.15 -11.64
CA ALA A 38 38.04 35.01 -12.33
C ALA A 38 38.22 35.27 -13.85
N GLN A 39 37.24 35.89 -14.49
CA GLN A 39 37.30 36.27 -15.91
C GLN A 39 38.35 37.36 -16.16
N MET A 40 38.42 38.36 -15.30
CA MET A 40 39.43 39.42 -15.40
C MET A 40 40.85 38.86 -15.28
N LEU A 41 41.08 37.91 -14.35
CA LEU A 41 42.37 37.27 -14.20
C LEU A 41 42.77 36.45 -15.44
N SER A 42 41.81 35.84 -16.15
CA SER A 42 42.14 35.05 -17.34
C SER A 42 42.53 35.92 -18.54
N THR A 43 41.94 37.12 -18.68
CA THR A 43 42.22 38.04 -19.79
C THR A 43 43.29 39.10 -19.50
N MET A 44 43.77 39.20 -18.26
CA MET A 44 44.73 40.23 -17.84
C MET A 44 46.06 40.17 -18.61
N GLU A 45 46.49 41.30 -19.16
CA GLU A 45 47.78 41.48 -19.85
C GLU A 45 48.87 42.09 -18.94
N ALA A 46 48.57 42.29 -17.65
CA ALA A 46 49.48 42.84 -16.64
C ALA A 46 49.90 44.30 -16.90
N ASN A 47 48.97 45.11 -17.42
CA ASN A 47 49.17 46.54 -17.68
C ASN A 47 48.63 47.43 -16.52
N LYS A 48 48.73 48.76 -16.64
CA LYS A 48 48.28 49.69 -15.59
C LYS A 48 46.76 49.67 -15.40
N GLU A 49 46.02 49.62 -16.50
CA GLU A 49 44.56 49.69 -16.52
C GLU A 49 43.96 48.43 -15.89
N ASP A 50 44.47 47.26 -16.29
CA ASP A 50 44.12 45.97 -15.71
C ASP A 50 44.31 45.94 -14.19
N LEU A 51 45.40 46.52 -13.67
CA LEU A 51 45.68 46.58 -12.24
C LEU A 51 44.72 47.53 -11.49
N LEU A 52 44.29 48.62 -12.13
CA LEU A 52 43.31 49.54 -11.55
C LEU A 52 41.91 48.90 -11.52
N ASP A 53 41.54 48.20 -12.58
CA ASP A 53 40.27 47.47 -12.67
C ASP A 53 40.23 46.30 -11.69
N LEU A 54 41.34 45.56 -11.54
CA LEU A 54 41.49 44.50 -10.55
C LEU A 54 41.30 45.03 -9.13
N LYS A 55 41.95 46.16 -8.79
CA LYS A 55 41.78 46.82 -7.49
C LYS A 55 40.32 47.20 -7.22
N LYS A 56 39.65 47.77 -8.22
CA LYS A 56 38.23 48.17 -8.11
C LYS A 56 37.33 46.95 -7.85
N ASN A 57 37.52 45.87 -8.61
CA ASN A 57 36.73 44.64 -8.47
C ASN A 57 36.97 43.96 -7.11
N LEU A 58 38.21 43.93 -6.62
CA LEU A 58 38.52 43.41 -5.29
C LEU A 58 37.81 44.22 -4.20
N GLY A 59 37.81 45.55 -4.29
CA GLY A 59 37.11 46.42 -3.34
C GLY A 59 35.59 46.22 -3.35
N SER A 60 35.00 46.13 -4.55
CA SER A 60 33.56 45.88 -4.70
C SER A 60 33.16 44.50 -4.14
N LEU A 61 33.86 43.43 -4.56
CA LEU A 61 33.59 42.06 -4.14
C LEU A 61 33.68 41.89 -2.63
N THR A 62 34.73 42.44 -2.02
CA THR A 62 34.94 42.32 -0.58
C THR A 62 33.86 43.04 0.23
N THR A 63 33.42 44.21 -0.23
CA THR A 63 32.28 44.94 0.35
C THR A 63 30.98 44.15 0.22
N THR A 64 30.74 43.52 -0.94
CA THR A 64 29.57 42.67 -1.16
C THR A 64 29.56 41.45 -0.25
N ILE A 65 30.70 40.78 -0.08
CA ILE A 65 30.82 39.60 0.80
C ILE A 65 30.65 39.99 2.27
N ASP A 66 31.21 41.12 2.71
CA ASP A 66 31.11 41.53 4.12
C ASP A 66 29.65 41.84 4.53
N ASN A 67 28.85 42.33 3.58
CA ASN A 67 27.43 42.62 3.79
C ASN A 67 26.51 41.43 3.50
N LEU A 68 27.07 40.26 3.19
CA LEU A 68 26.31 39.07 2.83
C LEU A 68 25.66 38.41 4.05
N ASP A 69 24.33 38.28 4.00
CA ASP A 69 23.56 37.56 5.01
C ASP A 69 23.37 36.08 4.65
N ALA A 70 24.46 35.41 4.31
CA ALA A 70 24.48 33.96 4.16
C ALA A 70 24.77 33.30 5.52
N GLY A 71 24.23 32.09 5.73
CA GLY A 71 24.54 31.23 6.88
C GLY A 71 25.46 30.06 6.51
N GLY A 72 26.05 29.43 7.53
CA GLY A 72 26.76 28.16 7.40
C GLY A 72 28.11 28.21 6.64
N GLU A 73 28.46 27.07 6.05
CA GLU A 73 29.77 26.80 5.44
C GLU A 73 30.08 27.71 4.23
N LEU A 74 29.05 28.12 3.48
CA LEU A 74 29.20 29.05 2.36
C LEU A 74 29.64 30.45 2.82
N LYS A 75 29.03 30.98 3.91
CA LYS A 75 29.43 32.27 4.48
C LYS A 75 30.89 32.23 4.90
N GLN A 76 31.29 31.19 5.62
CA GLN A 76 32.67 31.00 6.08
C GLN A 76 33.65 30.99 4.91
N ARG A 77 33.36 30.22 3.84
CA ARG A 77 34.21 30.15 2.65
C ARG A 77 34.31 31.48 1.91
N LEU A 78 33.20 32.22 1.77
CA LEU A 78 33.21 33.55 1.16
C LEU A 78 33.99 34.56 2.01
N THR A 79 33.82 34.56 3.34
CA THR A 79 34.57 35.44 4.24
C THR A 79 36.08 35.13 4.21
N THR A 80 36.48 33.85 4.17
CA THR A 80 37.88 33.46 3.98
C THR A 80 38.43 33.99 2.66
N LEU A 81 37.71 33.79 1.55
CA LEU A 81 38.11 34.33 0.25
C LEU A 81 38.24 35.85 0.28
N SER A 82 37.26 36.56 0.86
CA SER A 82 37.29 38.02 1.02
C SER A 82 38.54 38.48 1.78
N SER A 83 38.88 37.82 2.90
CA SER A 83 40.07 38.15 3.69
C SER A 83 41.37 37.93 2.90
N GLU A 84 41.49 36.79 2.21
CA GLU A 84 42.65 36.47 1.38
C GLU A 84 42.82 37.45 0.20
N LEU A 85 41.72 37.85 -0.44
CA LEU A 85 41.71 38.83 -1.52
C LEU A 85 42.04 40.25 -1.02
N LYS A 86 41.52 40.67 0.14
CA LYS A 86 41.85 41.97 0.77
C LYS A 86 43.34 42.13 1.04
N ALA A 87 43.99 41.05 1.49
CA ALA A 87 45.43 41.07 1.79
C ALA A 87 46.30 41.39 0.56
N MET A 88 45.78 41.21 -0.65
CA MET A 88 46.49 41.50 -1.90
C MET A 88 46.28 42.93 -2.44
N VAL A 89 45.30 43.68 -1.91
CA VAL A 89 44.99 45.06 -2.34
C VAL A 89 46.19 46.03 -2.19
N PRO A 90 47.00 45.99 -1.11
CA PRO A 90 48.18 46.86 -0.97
C PRO A 90 49.25 46.60 -2.04
N GLU A 91 49.49 45.33 -2.38
CA GLU A 91 50.45 44.98 -3.43
C GLU A 91 49.93 45.42 -4.81
N CYS A 92 48.65 45.20 -5.10
CA CYS A 92 48.00 45.67 -6.32
C CYS A 92 48.12 47.20 -6.48
N THR A 93 47.88 47.95 -5.40
CA THR A 93 48.02 49.43 -5.37
C THR A 93 49.45 49.86 -5.65
N THR A 94 50.42 49.23 -5.00
CA THR A 94 51.85 49.51 -5.19
C THR A 94 52.30 49.24 -6.63
N LEU A 95 51.75 48.21 -7.28
CA LEU A 95 52.05 47.88 -8.67
C LEU A 95 51.35 48.83 -9.66
N ALA A 96 50.17 49.35 -9.33
CA ALA A 96 49.40 50.28 -10.16
C ALA A 96 49.96 51.72 -10.18
N GLU A 97 50.54 52.19 -9.07
CA GLU A 97 50.97 53.58 -8.87
C GLU A 97 52.42 53.87 -9.32
N LYS A 98 53.23 52.84 -9.61
CA LYS A 98 54.63 53.02 -10.05
C LYS A 98 54.73 53.77 -11.39
N ASP A 99 55.65 54.73 -11.44
CA ASP A 99 55.86 55.62 -12.58
C ASP A 99 56.44 54.90 -13.81
N SER A 100 56.13 55.40 -15.02
CA SER A 100 56.45 54.75 -16.31
C SER A 100 57.96 54.47 -16.48
N PHE A 101 58.81 55.36 -15.94
CA PHE A 101 60.27 55.22 -15.96
C PHE A 101 60.79 54.07 -15.07
N GLN A 102 60.20 53.83 -13.90
CA GLN A 102 60.61 52.70 -13.03
C GLN A 102 60.16 51.34 -13.58
N ARG A 103 59.04 51.29 -14.32
CA ARG A 103 58.56 50.07 -14.99
C ARG A 103 59.50 49.65 -16.12
N PHE A 104 60.01 50.63 -16.87
CA PHE A 104 60.93 50.42 -17.99
C PHE A 104 62.29 49.86 -17.53
N PHE A 105 62.88 50.40 -16.46
CA PHE A 105 64.19 49.97 -15.95
C PHE A 105 64.18 48.63 -15.17
N LYS A 106 63.02 48.12 -14.72
CA LYS A 106 62.89 46.85 -13.96
C LYS A 106 61.88 45.86 -14.57
N SER A 107 61.74 45.85 -15.90
CA SER A 107 60.64 45.18 -16.62
C SER A 107 60.46 43.68 -16.31
N LYS A 108 61.56 42.93 -16.13
CA LYS A 108 61.51 41.49 -15.84
C LYS A 108 61.01 41.16 -14.44
N SER A 109 61.39 41.96 -13.43
CA SER A 109 60.97 41.78 -12.04
C SER A 109 59.52 42.27 -11.81
N TYR A 110 59.09 43.31 -12.53
CA TYR A 110 57.71 43.82 -12.44
C TYR A 110 56.69 42.83 -13.02
N LYS A 111 56.95 42.29 -14.23
CA LYS A 111 56.09 41.26 -14.83
C LYS A 111 55.99 40.01 -13.96
N GLN A 112 57.10 39.59 -13.35
CA GLN A 112 57.11 38.44 -12.44
C GLN A 112 56.20 38.67 -11.23
N ARG A 113 56.27 39.85 -10.58
CA ARG A 113 55.40 40.15 -9.42
C ARG A 113 53.92 40.16 -9.76
N ILE A 114 53.53 40.67 -10.94
CA ILE A 114 52.13 40.61 -11.37
C ILE A 114 51.71 39.16 -11.62
N GLN A 115 52.59 38.34 -12.21
CA GLN A 115 52.33 36.92 -12.41
C GLN A 115 52.21 36.18 -11.07
N ASP A 116 53.05 36.47 -10.08
CA ASP A 116 53.00 35.87 -8.75
C ASP A 116 51.69 36.23 -8.03
N MET A 117 51.25 37.50 -8.13
CA MET A 117 49.96 37.95 -7.59
C MET A 117 48.78 37.26 -8.29
N LYS A 118 48.82 37.16 -9.63
CA LYS A 118 47.81 36.42 -10.42
C LYS A 118 47.74 34.96 -9.99
N ASN A 119 48.87 34.26 -9.91
CA ASN A 119 48.93 32.86 -9.47
C ASN A 119 48.39 32.69 -8.04
N THR A 120 48.63 33.67 -7.17
CA THR A 120 48.12 33.67 -5.80
C THR A 120 46.60 33.80 -5.79
N MET A 121 46.03 34.74 -6.55
CA MET A 121 44.57 34.88 -6.70
C MET A 121 43.91 33.64 -7.30
N GLU A 122 44.53 33.06 -8.33
CA GLU A 122 44.09 31.79 -8.93
C GLU A 122 44.03 30.67 -7.89
N SER A 123 45.04 30.57 -7.01
CA SER A 123 45.07 29.59 -5.92
C SER A 123 43.94 29.80 -4.91
N HIS A 124 43.62 31.05 -4.56
CA HIS A 124 42.51 31.36 -3.66
C HIS A 124 41.15 31.01 -4.28
N LEU A 125 40.93 31.32 -5.56
CA LEU A 125 39.71 30.95 -6.29
C LEU A 125 39.59 29.43 -6.46
N TYR A 126 40.71 28.75 -6.70
CA TYR A 126 40.75 27.28 -6.76
C TYR A 126 40.36 26.67 -5.41
N LYS A 127 40.92 27.14 -4.30
CA LYS A 127 40.54 26.67 -2.96
C LYS A 127 39.06 26.91 -2.69
N PHE A 128 38.55 28.10 -3.00
CA PHE A 128 37.14 28.43 -2.84
C PHE A 128 36.24 27.44 -3.60
N THR A 129 36.53 27.19 -4.89
CA THR A 129 35.74 26.28 -5.73
C THR A 129 35.88 24.81 -5.30
N PHE A 130 37.09 24.35 -5.00
CA PHE A 130 37.38 22.99 -4.54
C PHE A 130 36.61 22.64 -3.25
N TYR A 131 36.73 23.46 -2.21
CA TYR A 131 36.00 23.21 -0.96
C TYR A 131 34.49 23.25 -1.18
N GLY A 132 34.00 24.05 -2.14
CA GLY A 132 32.58 24.07 -2.47
C GLY A 132 32.04 22.81 -3.07
N ASN A 133 32.80 22.20 -3.97
CA ASN A 133 32.38 20.94 -4.56
C ASN A 133 32.28 19.84 -3.49
N ILE A 134 33.21 19.79 -2.53
CA ILE A 134 33.17 18.85 -1.40
C ILE A 134 31.96 19.11 -0.48
N SER A 135 31.70 20.38 -0.12
CA SER A 135 30.54 20.70 0.73
C SER A 135 29.22 20.31 0.06
N ILE A 136 29.10 20.56 -1.25
CA ILE A 136 27.90 20.19 -2.03
C ILE A 136 27.74 18.68 -2.07
N GLU A 137 28.79 17.92 -2.36
CA GLU A 137 28.74 16.46 -2.40
C GLU A 137 28.27 15.88 -1.06
N LYS A 138 28.81 16.40 0.06
CA LYS A 138 28.39 15.99 1.40
C LYS A 138 26.91 16.27 1.66
N ILE A 139 26.43 17.48 1.35
CA ILE A 139 25.01 17.84 1.54
C ILE A 139 24.11 16.94 0.69
N VAL A 140 24.50 16.65 -0.56
CA VAL A 140 23.75 15.76 -1.46
C VAL A 140 23.68 14.34 -0.89
N GLN A 141 24.79 13.82 -0.36
CA GLN A 141 24.82 12.50 0.29
C GLN A 141 23.94 12.46 1.55
N ASP A 142 23.99 13.50 2.38
CA ASP A 142 23.15 13.61 3.57
C ASP A 142 21.66 13.65 3.21
N ILE A 143 21.27 14.45 2.20
CA ILE A 143 19.90 14.49 1.67
C ILE A 143 19.48 13.11 1.14
N ALA A 144 20.33 12.46 0.34
CA ALA A 144 20.03 11.12 -0.20
C ALA A 144 19.80 10.09 0.91
N SER A 145 20.63 10.12 1.97
CA SER A 145 20.47 9.23 3.12
C SER A 145 19.16 9.48 3.88
N ASN A 146 18.78 10.74 4.07
CA ASN A 146 17.53 11.11 4.72
C ASN A 146 16.31 10.69 3.89
N ILE A 147 16.38 10.82 2.55
CA ILE A 147 15.33 10.33 1.64
C ILE A 147 15.15 8.82 1.80
N GLN A 148 16.23 8.04 1.87
CA GLN A 148 16.13 6.59 2.09
C GLN A 148 15.47 6.23 3.42
N VAL A 149 15.72 7.02 4.48
CA VAL A 149 15.06 6.81 5.79
C VAL A 149 13.57 7.12 5.70
N ILE A 150 13.19 8.18 4.98
CA ILE A 150 11.79 8.54 4.75
C ILE A 150 11.09 7.42 3.97
N ASP A 151 11.70 6.92 2.91
CA ASP A 151 11.17 5.85 2.06
C ASP A 151 10.82 4.59 2.88
N ARG A 152 11.76 4.13 3.73
CA ARG A 152 11.51 3.00 4.64
C ARG A 152 10.39 3.26 5.64
N LYS A 153 10.24 4.49 6.12
CA LYS A 153 9.14 4.86 7.04
C LYS A 153 7.80 4.86 6.30
N VAL A 154 7.77 5.33 5.05
CA VAL A 154 6.57 5.31 4.20
C VAL A 154 6.15 3.87 3.93
N ASP A 155 7.07 2.96 3.60
CA ASP A 155 6.78 1.54 3.41
C ASP A 155 6.22 0.87 4.68
N SER A 156 6.78 1.21 5.83
CA SER A 156 6.29 0.71 7.13
C SER A 156 4.86 1.18 7.40
N VAL A 157 4.56 2.47 7.18
CA VAL A 157 3.20 3.01 7.31
C VAL A 157 2.25 2.32 6.34
N ASN A 158 2.66 2.14 5.08
CA ASN A 158 1.83 1.46 4.07
C ASN A 158 1.48 0.02 4.50
N THR A 159 2.46 -0.71 5.03
CA THR A 159 2.26 -2.08 5.55
C THR A 159 1.28 -2.08 6.74
N GLN A 160 1.40 -1.12 7.66
CA GLN A 160 0.48 -0.98 8.79
C GLN A 160 -0.95 -0.65 8.34
N VAL A 161 -1.11 0.29 7.39
CA VAL A 161 -2.42 0.67 6.83
C VAL A 161 -3.10 -0.54 6.18
N GLN A 162 -2.37 -1.35 5.42
CA GLN A 162 -2.89 -2.61 4.86
C GLN A 162 -3.30 -3.60 5.96
N GLY A 163 -2.53 -3.68 7.05
CA GLY A 163 -2.88 -4.50 8.21
C GLY A 163 -4.19 -4.07 8.87
N ILE A 164 -4.38 -2.76 9.07
CA ILE A 164 -5.60 -2.17 9.64
C ILE A 164 -6.79 -2.46 8.72
N ALA A 165 -6.67 -2.22 7.41
CA ALA A 165 -7.74 -2.48 6.45
C ALA A 165 -8.26 -3.92 6.53
N ARG A 166 -7.35 -4.91 6.58
CA ARG A 166 -7.72 -6.33 6.73
C ARG A 166 -8.45 -6.62 8.05
N GLN A 167 -8.04 -5.97 9.14
CA GLN A 167 -8.70 -6.12 10.44
C GLN A 167 -10.10 -5.51 10.41
N THR A 168 -10.27 -4.32 9.86
CA THR A 168 -11.58 -3.66 9.72
C THR A 168 -12.55 -4.50 8.89
N ASP A 169 -12.11 -5.06 7.76
CA ASP A 169 -12.94 -5.95 6.92
C ASP A 169 -13.38 -7.20 7.70
N SER A 170 -12.50 -7.79 8.50
CA SER A 170 -12.81 -8.98 9.30
C SER A 170 -13.82 -8.72 10.41
N VAL A 171 -13.76 -7.55 11.06
CA VAL A 171 -14.70 -7.14 12.12
C VAL A 171 -16.07 -6.87 11.51
N ASN A 172 -16.13 -6.06 10.44
CA ASN A 172 -17.38 -5.77 9.74
C ASN A 172 -18.06 -7.05 9.22
N THR A 173 -17.27 -7.97 8.67
CA THR A 173 -17.77 -9.28 8.22
C THR A 173 -18.43 -10.08 9.35
N ARG A 174 -17.81 -10.10 10.53
CA ARG A 174 -18.34 -10.86 11.67
C ARG A 174 -19.63 -10.25 12.22
N GLU A 175 -19.71 -8.92 12.30
CA GLU A 175 -20.91 -8.21 12.76
C GLU A 175 -22.09 -8.42 11.80
N ILE A 176 -21.84 -8.30 10.49
CA ILE A 176 -22.87 -8.50 9.46
C ILE A 176 -23.38 -9.94 9.48
N LEU A 177 -22.50 -10.95 9.56
CA LEU A 177 -22.93 -12.34 9.66
C LEU A 177 -23.66 -12.64 10.97
N ALA A 178 -23.26 -12.02 12.09
CA ALA A 178 -23.95 -12.17 13.37
C ALA A 178 -25.38 -11.62 13.37
N SER A 179 -25.76 -10.79 12.40
CA SER A 179 -27.15 -10.34 12.22
C SER A 179 -28.11 -11.46 11.79
N LEU A 180 -27.59 -12.54 11.19
CA LEU A 180 -28.35 -13.73 10.87
C LEU A 180 -28.60 -14.55 12.14
N LYS A 181 -29.86 -14.63 12.58
CA LYS A 181 -30.27 -15.52 13.68
C LYS A 181 -30.17 -16.97 13.23
N CYS A 182 -29.04 -17.60 13.52
CA CYS A 182 -28.78 -19.01 13.24
C CYS A 182 -28.99 -19.85 14.49
N VAL A 183 -29.42 -21.09 14.30
CA VAL A 183 -29.63 -22.05 15.39
C VAL A 183 -28.71 -23.24 15.22
N ALA A 184 -28.34 -23.89 16.32
CA ALA A 184 -27.50 -25.07 16.27
C ALA A 184 -28.31 -26.30 15.77
N ALA A 185 -28.63 -26.39 14.47
CA ALA A 185 -29.46 -27.46 13.89
C ALA A 185 -28.75 -28.34 12.82
N HIS A 186 -27.57 -27.94 12.34
CA HIS A 186 -26.37 -28.74 12.55
C HIS A 186 -26.41 -30.27 12.66
N TYR A 187 -25.97 -31.08 11.69
CA TYR A 187 -25.87 -32.53 11.89
C TYR A 187 -25.04 -32.91 13.14
N ASN A 188 -23.98 -32.17 13.46
CA ASN A 188 -23.12 -32.38 14.64
C ASN A 188 -23.47 -31.49 15.85
N ALA A 189 -24.65 -30.87 15.87
CA ALA A 189 -25.10 -30.07 17.01
C ALA A 189 -25.48 -30.96 18.20
N ALA A 190 -25.47 -30.39 19.42
CA ALA A 190 -25.99 -31.07 20.60
C ALA A 190 -27.47 -31.44 20.43
N ASN A 191 -27.90 -32.53 21.08
CA ASN A 191 -29.29 -33.01 21.05
C ASN A 191 -29.82 -33.27 19.63
N THR A 192 -28.95 -33.74 18.75
CA THR A 192 -29.35 -34.33 17.47
C THR A 192 -29.36 -35.85 17.61
N PRO A 193 -30.06 -36.59 16.73
CA PRO A 193 -30.08 -38.04 16.76
C PRO A 193 -28.66 -38.64 16.84
N GLU A 194 -28.55 -39.80 17.48
CA GLU A 194 -27.34 -40.62 17.42
C GLU A 194 -27.15 -41.21 16.01
N LYS A 195 -25.92 -41.62 15.70
CA LYS A 195 -25.64 -42.36 14.47
C LYS A 195 -26.17 -43.80 14.58
N CYS A 196 -26.29 -44.46 13.44
CA CYS A 196 -26.57 -45.88 13.37
C CYS A 196 -25.45 -46.63 14.09
N MET A 197 -25.83 -47.70 14.81
CA MET A 197 -24.85 -48.63 15.36
C MET A 197 -24.05 -49.24 14.22
N GLU A 198 -22.76 -49.47 14.46
CA GLU A 198 -21.87 -50.06 13.47
C GLU A 198 -22.42 -51.40 12.96
N GLY A 199 -22.33 -51.62 11.64
CA GLY A 199 -22.87 -52.82 10.99
C GLY A 199 -24.39 -52.84 10.78
N THR A 200 -25.14 -51.82 11.24
CA THR A 200 -26.58 -51.72 11.00
C THR A 200 -26.91 -50.80 9.83
N ARG A 201 -28.04 -51.07 9.13
CA ARG A 201 -28.55 -50.22 8.03
C ARG A 201 -27.53 -49.95 6.90
N VAL A 202 -26.54 -50.81 6.75
CA VAL A 202 -25.40 -50.61 5.86
C VAL A 202 -25.84 -50.41 4.40
N ASP A 203 -26.76 -51.23 3.91
CA ASP A 203 -27.14 -51.19 2.50
C ASP A 203 -27.88 -49.91 2.13
N ILE A 204 -28.81 -49.44 2.98
CA ILE A 204 -29.51 -48.18 2.75
C ILE A 204 -28.58 -46.97 2.88
N ILE A 205 -27.66 -46.98 3.85
CA ILE A 205 -26.65 -45.91 3.99
C ILE A 205 -25.77 -45.86 2.74
N ARG A 206 -25.25 -47.01 2.29
CA ARG A 206 -24.41 -47.09 1.08
C ARG A 206 -25.15 -46.60 -0.15
N HIS A 207 -26.41 -47.01 -0.30
CA HIS A 207 -27.25 -46.58 -1.41
C HIS A 207 -27.46 -45.05 -1.41
N LEU A 208 -27.82 -44.47 -0.26
CA LEU A 208 -28.03 -43.03 -0.13
C LEU A 208 -26.76 -42.24 -0.43
N VAL A 209 -25.62 -42.64 0.15
CA VAL A 209 -24.33 -41.97 -0.11
C VAL A 209 -23.99 -42.05 -1.59
N SER A 210 -24.12 -43.23 -2.21
CA SER A 210 -23.85 -43.40 -3.64
C SER A 210 -24.75 -42.52 -4.50
N CYS A 211 -26.05 -42.41 -4.19
CA CYS A 211 -26.95 -41.55 -4.96
C CYS A 211 -26.56 -40.07 -4.86
N LEU A 212 -26.18 -39.62 -3.65
CA LEU A 212 -25.87 -38.23 -3.36
C LEU A 212 -24.47 -37.79 -3.83
N THR A 213 -23.58 -38.74 -4.14
CA THR A 213 -22.22 -38.47 -4.64
C THR A 213 -22.03 -38.84 -6.11
N SER A 214 -23.05 -39.40 -6.76
CA SER A 214 -23.02 -39.71 -8.20
C SER A 214 -23.13 -38.44 -9.05
N THR A 215 -22.91 -38.58 -10.36
CA THR A 215 -22.88 -37.44 -11.31
C THR A 215 -24.17 -36.58 -11.25
N PRO A 216 -24.05 -35.24 -11.39
CA PRO A 216 -25.13 -34.27 -11.16
C PRO A 216 -26.44 -34.52 -11.92
N ASP A 217 -26.39 -35.18 -13.07
CA ASP A 217 -27.54 -35.31 -13.99
C ASP A 217 -28.54 -36.44 -13.61
N SER A 218 -28.36 -37.11 -12.47
CA SER A 218 -29.12 -38.34 -12.16
C SER A 218 -30.22 -38.17 -11.11
N ILE A 219 -29.94 -37.62 -9.92
CA ILE A 219 -30.90 -37.53 -8.81
C ILE A 219 -30.65 -36.24 -8.01
N ARG A 220 -31.61 -35.30 -8.03
CA ARG A 220 -31.51 -34.01 -7.32
C ARG A 220 -32.17 -33.97 -5.94
N VAL A 221 -33.10 -34.89 -5.68
CA VAL A 221 -33.81 -34.98 -4.38
C VAL A 221 -33.96 -36.44 -4.00
N VAL A 222 -33.53 -36.77 -2.79
CA VAL A 222 -33.71 -38.10 -2.19
C VAL A 222 -34.54 -37.96 -0.92
N MET A 223 -35.68 -38.65 -0.85
CA MET A 223 -36.57 -38.62 0.31
C MET A 223 -36.55 -39.96 1.05
N LEU A 224 -36.03 -39.96 2.28
CA LEU A 224 -36.09 -41.11 3.18
C LEU A 224 -37.41 -41.08 3.96
N SER A 225 -38.36 -41.93 3.57
CA SER A 225 -39.65 -42.07 4.23
C SER A 225 -39.80 -43.44 4.91
N GLY A 226 -40.74 -43.56 5.84
CA GLY A 226 -41.00 -44.80 6.57
C GLY A 226 -41.76 -44.60 7.87
N VAL A 227 -42.22 -45.68 8.48
CA VAL A 227 -43.01 -45.66 9.72
C VAL A 227 -42.29 -44.96 10.88
N ALA A 228 -43.05 -44.39 11.81
CA ALA A 228 -42.49 -43.77 13.01
C ALA A 228 -41.63 -44.79 13.79
N GLY A 229 -40.53 -44.32 14.39
CA GLY A 229 -39.61 -45.18 15.17
C GLY A 229 -38.67 -46.07 14.34
N SER A 230 -38.71 -46.04 13.00
CA SER A 230 -37.83 -46.90 12.17
C SER A 230 -36.35 -46.49 12.13
N GLY A 231 -35.98 -45.37 12.75
CA GLY A 231 -34.60 -44.86 12.80
C GLY A 231 -34.20 -43.97 11.61
N LYS A 232 -35.15 -43.32 10.94
CA LYS A 232 -34.87 -42.43 9.78
C LYS A 232 -33.88 -41.33 10.12
N SER A 233 -34.11 -40.61 11.21
CA SER A 233 -33.25 -39.53 11.69
C SER A 233 -31.84 -40.03 12.05
N THR A 234 -31.73 -41.25 12.57
CA THR A 234 -30.46 -41.94 12.84
C THR A 234 -29.70 -42.25 11.53
N ILE A 235 -30.41 -42.70 10.49
CA ILE A 235 -29.84 -42.91 9.14
C ILE A 235 -29.41 -41.56 8.54
N ALA A 236 -30.27 -40.55 8.56
CA ALA A 236 -29.99 -39.20 8.04
C ALA A 236 -28.74 -38.60 8.71
N LYS A 237 -28.62 -38.72 10.04
CA LYS A 237 -27.44 -38.32 10.81
C LYS A 237 -26.17 -39.04 10.36
N THR A 238 -26.28 -40.35 10.11
CA THR A 238 -25.13 -41.17 9.71
C THR A 238 -24.66 -40.82 8.31
N VAL A 239 -25.59 -40.68 7.37
CA VAL A 239 -25.33 -40.22 6.00
C VAL A 239 -24.72 -38.82 6.02
N ALA A 240 -25.30 -37.85 6.74
CA ALA A 240 -24.74 -36.51 6.87
C ALA A 240 -23.31 -36.53 7.44
N THR A 241 -23.03 -37.39 8.42
CA THR A 241 -21.68 -37.55 8.97
C THR A 241 -20.70 -38.04 7.90
N ILE A 242 -21.05 -39.06 7.12
CA ILE A 242 -20.20 -39.61 6.05
C ILE A 242 -19.95 -38.53 5.00
N LEU A 243 -20.99 -37.82 4.57
CA LEU A 243 -20.90 -36.75 3.58
C LEU A 243 -20.01 -35.59 4.06
N ALA A 244 -20.06 -35.23 5.34
CA ALA A 244 -19.25 -34.16 5.91
C ALA A 244 -17.78 -34.56 6.17
N LYS A 245 -17.56 -35.79 6.67
CA LYS A 245 -16.24 -36.20 7.14
C LYS A 245 -15.42 -36.90 6.06
N GLU A 246 -16.06 -37.76 5.27
CA GLU A 246 -15.39 -38.63 4.30
C GLU A 246 -15.49 -38.06 2.88
N GLN A 247 -16.70 -37.69 2.43
CA GLN A 247 -16.93 -37.24 1.04
C GLN A 247 -16.68 -35.74 0.82
N LYS A 248 -16.74 -34.93 1.88
CA LYS A 248 -16.64 -33.45 1.83
C LYS A 248 -17.70 -32.79 0.95
N THR A 249 -18.86 -33.42 0.79
CA THR A 249 -19.97 -32.95 -0.05
C THR A 249 -21.15 -32.41 0.77
N LEU A 250 -21.20 -32.58 2.10
CA LEU A 250 -22.26 -31.96 2.91
C LEU A 250 -22.04 -30.44 3.00
N ALA A 251 -22.83 -29.67 2.26
CA ALA A 251 -22.75 -28.22 2.24
C ALA A 251 -23.55 -27.56 3.37
N ALA A 252 -24.70 -28.15 3.74
CA ALA A 252 -25.49 -27.67 4.87
C ALA A 252 -26.38 -28.78 5.44
N SER A 253 -26.84 -28.59 6.68
CA SER A 253 -27.78 -29.50 7.31
C SER A 253 -28.72 -28.81 8.29
N PHE A 254 -29.93 -29.33 8.45
CA PHE A 254 -30.89 -28.87 9.45
C PHE A 254 -31.72 -30.04 9.96
N PHE A 255 -31.64 -30.30 11.26
CA PHE A 255 -32.41 -31.33 11.97
C PHE A 255 -33.49 -30.64 12.78
N PHE A 256 -34.74 -30.75 12.33
CA PHE A 256 -35.89 -30.26 13.08
C PHE A 256 -36.10 -31.11 14.34
N SER A 257 -36.68 -30.51 15.38
CA SER A 257 -37.00 -31.19 16.63
C SER A 257 -38.12 -30.47 17.36
N ARG A 258 -39.20 -31.18 17.71
CA ARG A 258 -40.28 -30.64 18.57
C ARG A 258 -39.83 -30.36 20.01
N ASP A 259 -38.78 -31.03 20.45
CA ASP A 259 -38.25 -30.88 21.81
C ASP A 259 -37.36 -29.63 21.96
N HIS A 260 -37.10 -28.91 20.86
CA HIS A 260 -36.26 -27.72 20.85
C HIS A 260 -37.01 -26.57 20.15
N THR A 261 -37.38 -25.54 20.91
CA THR A 261 -38.16 -24.37 20.41
C THR A 261 -37.55 -23.70 19.19
N ASP A 262 -36.23 -23.71 19.09
CA ASP A 262 -35.48 -23.06 18.02
C ASP A 262 -35.39 -23.93 16.76
N ARG A 263 -35.79 -25.21 16.86
CA ARG A 263 -35.77 -26.22 15.79
C ARG A 263 -37.16 -26.80 15.49
N GLU A 264 -38.21 -26.38 16.19
CA GLU A 264 -39.59 -26.82 15.94
C GLU A 264 -40.27 -26.01 14.82
N LYS A 265 -39.64 -24.92 14.36
CA LYS A 265 -40.17 -23.99 13.35
C LYS A 265 -39.22 -23.79 12.19
N ILE A 266 -39.79 -23.45 11.04
CA ILE A 266 -39.05 -23.21 9.80
C ILE A 266 -38.33 -21.85 9.75
N ASP A 267 -38.65 -20.94 10.67
CA ASP A 267 -38.18 -19.56 10.71
C ASP A 267 -36.65 -19.41 10.69
N HIS A 268 -35.92 -20.38 11.26
CA HIS A 268 -34.45 -20.36 11.29
C HIS A 268 -33.78 -21.20 10.19
N LEU A 269 -34.56 -21.87 9.33
CA LEU A 269 -34.03 -22.76 8.31
C LEU A 269 -33.13 -21.99 7.33
N ALA A 270 -33.66 -20.94 6.71
CA ALA A 270 -32.95 -20.19 5.67
C ALA A 270 -31.67 -19.54 6.17
N THR A 271 -31.72 -18.88 7.34
CA THR A 271 -30.56 -18.21 7.94
C THR A 271 -29.47 -19.20 8.33
N THR A 272 -29.86 -20.35 8.90
CA THR A 272 -28.94 -21.40 9.34
C THR A 272 -28.31 -22.15 8.15
N LEU A 273 -29.06 -22.36 7.07
CA LEU A 273 -28.52 -22.92 5.83
C LEU A 273 -27.56 -21.93 5.15
N ALA A 274 -27.94 -20.66 5.03
CA ALA A 274 -27.10 -19.64 4.40
C ALA A 274 -25.75 -19.47 5.12
N MET A 275 -25.75 -19.52 6.46
CA MET A 275 -24.51 -19.49 7.24
C MET A 275 -23.61 -20.70 6.95
N GLN A 276 -24.18 -21.92 6.97
CA GLN A 276 -23.43 -23.13 6.64
C GLN A 276 -22.90 -23.13 5.21
N LEU A 277 -23.69 -22.66 4.24
CA LEU A 277 -23.27 -22.52 2.84
C LEU A 277 -22.15 -21.48 2.67
N ALA A 278 -22.16 -20.39 3.46
CA ALA A 278 -21.10 -19.39 3.48
C ALA A 278 -19.80 -19.91 4.13
N GLU A 279 -19.91 -20.81 5.11
CA GLU A 279 -18.76 -21.53 5.65
C GLU A 279 -18.21 -22.57 4.65
N TYR A 280 -19.09 -23.20 3.88
CA TYR A 280 -18.72 -24.21 2.88
C TYR A 280 -18.09 -23.61 1.62
N SER A 281 -18.59 -22.46 1.15
CA SER A 281 -18.13 -21.83 -0.11
C SER A 281 -17.80 -20.35 0.05
N PRO A 282 -16.53 -19.95 -0.24
CA PRO A 282 -16.13 -18.55 -0.27
C PRO A 282 -16.95 -17.72 -1.27
N GLY A 283 -17.28 -18.30 -2.43
CA GLY A 283 -18.10 -17.63 -3.43
C GLY A 283 -19.51 -17.34 -2.92
N PHE A 284 -20.13 -18.30 -2.22
CA PHE A 284 -21.43 -18.08 -1.59
C PHE A 284 -21.35 -17.01 -0.51
N ARG A 285 -20.30 -17.05 0.33
CA ARG A 285 -20.05 -16.05 1.38
C ARG A 285 -19.97 -14.64 0.83
N THR A 286 -19.26 -14.42 -0.29
CA THR A 286 -19.18 -13.10 -0.92
C THR A 286 -20.56 -12.58 -1.34
N HIS A 287 -21.39 -13.43 -1.95
CA HIS A 287 -22.75 -13.04 -2.34
C HIS A 287 -23.65 -12.77 -1.14
N LEU A 288 -23.54 -13.58 -0.09
CA LEU A 288 -24.28 -13.38 1.17
C LEU A 288 -23.90 -12.06 1.83
N MET A 289 -22.60 -11.77 1.94
CA MET A 289 -22.10 -10.52 2.52
C MET A 289 -22.67 -9.30 1.82
N LYS A 290 -22.60 -9.27 0.48
CA LYS A 290 -23.14 -8.17 -0.33
C LYS A 290 -24.65 -7.99 -0.14
N LEU A 291 -25.40 -9.10 -0.04
CA LEU A 291 -26.84 -9.06 0.23
C LEU A 291 -27.12 -8.48 1.62
N LEU A 292 -26.38 -8.88 2.65
CA LEU A 292 -26.59 -8.40 4.02
C LEU A 292 -26.16 -6.95 4.23
N GLU A 293 -25.12 -6.49 3.53
CA GLU A 293 -24.72 -5.08 3.51
C GLU A 293 -25.82 -4.17 2.94
N THR A 294 -26.59 -4.67 1.98
CA THR A 294 -27.66 -3.91 1.31
C THR A 294 -28.99 -4.01 2.06
N ASP A 295 -29.39 -5.22 2.46
CA ASP A 295 -30.77 -5.54 2.92
C ASP A 295 -30.84 -6.31 4.25
N GLY A 296 -29.73 -6.50 4.97
CA GLY A 296 -29.60 -7.46 6.08
C GLY A 296 -30.60 -7.31 7.23
N THR A 297 -30.97 -6.08 7.58
CA THR A 297 -31.95 -5.84 8.67
C THR A 297 -33.39 -6.17 8.25
N SER A 298 -33.70 -6.04 6.95
CA SER A 298 -35.03 -6.32 6.41
C SER A 298 -35.22 -7.82 6.22
N ILE A 299 -34.25 -8.50 5.59
CA ILE A 299 -34.36 -9.91 5.22
C ILE A 299 -34.58 -10.82 6.43
N CYS A 300 -33.93 -10.54 7.57
CA CYS A 300 -34.11 -11.30 8.81
C CYS A 300 -35.52 -11.20 9.43
N LYS A 301 -36.36 -10.28 8.96
CA LYS A 301 -37.74 -10.07 9.41
C LYS A 301 -38.79 -10.48 8.38
N GLU A 302 -38.36 -10.93 7.20
CA GLU A 302 -39.25 -11.39 6.13
C GLU A 302 -39.86 -12.77 6.44
N GLN A 303 -40.90 -13.14 5.69
CA GLN A 303 -41.53 -14.46 5.81
C GLN A 303 -40.55 -15.58 5.41
N PRO A 304 -40.64 -16.79 6.01
CA PRO A 304 -39.70 -17.88 5.75
C PRO A 304 -39.52 -18.26 4.27
N ARG A 305 -40.60 -18.18 3.47
CA ARG A 305 -40.54 -18.40 2.02
C ARG A 305 -39.58 -17.42 1.33
N LEU A 306 -39.69 -16.13 1.65
CA LEU A 306 -38.90 -15.09 1.02
C LEU A 306 -37.46 -15.10 1.53
N GLN A 307 -37.26 -15.41 2.81
CA GLN A 307 -35.93 -15.67 3.36
C GLN A 307 -35.25 -16.83 2.64
N PHE A 308 -35.93 -17.97 2.46
CA PHE A 308 -35.36 -19.12 1.75
C PHE A 308 -35.04 -18.78 0.29
N GLN A 309 -35.94 -18.07 -0.39
CA GLN A 309 -35.72 -17.60 -1.76
C GLN A 309 -34.46 -16.72 -1.86
N LYS A 310 -34.36 -15.66 -1.06
CA LYS A 310 -33.28 -14.68 -1.17
C LYS A 310 -31.94 -15.16 -0.58
N LEU A 311 -31.97 -15.83 0.57
CA LEU A 311 -30.75 -16.25 1.30
C LEU A 311 -30.18 -17.57 0.79
N VAL A 312 -30.99 -18.44 0.16
CA VAL A 312 -30.55 -19.76 -0.29
C VAL A 312 -30.66 -19.88 -1.80
N VAL A 313 -31.87 -19.85 -2.36
CA VAL A 313 -32.10 -20.15 -3.79
C VAL A 313 -31.35 -19.17 -4.71
N GLU A 314 -31.57 -17.87 -4.54
CA GLU A 314 -30.95 -16.84 -5.40
C GLU A 314 -29.43 -16.78 -5.25
N LEU A 315 -28.91 -17.03 -4.04
CA LEU A 315 -27.47 -17.03 -3.82
C LEU A 315 -26.79 -18.26 -4.41
N LEU A 316 -27.43 -19.44 -4.31
CA LEU A 316 -26.96 -20.64 -5.00
C LEU A 316 -26.98 -20.45 -6.53
N GLY A 317 -28.03 -19.83 -7.07
CA GLY A 317 -28.15 -19.55 -8.51
C GLY A 317 -27.09 -18.58 -9.06
N LYS A 318 -26.41 -17.80 -8.20
CA LYS A 318 -25.29 -16.92 -8.58
C LYS A 318 -23.94 -17.63 -8.63
N LEU A 319 -23.86 -18.87 -8.16
CA LEU A 319 -22.61 -19.62 -8.16
C LEU A 319 -22.29 -20.17 -9.54
N PRO A 320 -21.00 -20.23 -9.93
CA PRO A 320 -20.60 -20.91 -11.15
C PRO A 320 -20.90 -22.42 -11.04
N PRO A 321 -21.05 -23.12 -12.19
CA PRO A 321 -21.18 -24.57 -12.19
C PRO A 321 -20.01 -25.24 -11.46
N CYS A 322 -20.30 -26.28 -10.68
CA CYS A 322 -19.33 -27.07 -9.95
C CYS A 322 -19.44 -28.55 -10.32
N SER A 323 -18.31 -29.24 -10.42
CA SER A 323 -18.26 -30.68 -10.71
C SER A 323 -18.50 -31.55 -9.47
N GLN A 324 -18.28 -30.99 -8.27
CA GLN A 324 -18.50 -31.69 -7.00
C GLN A 324 -19.94 -31.46 -6.52
N PRO A 325 -20.66 -32.51 -6.13
CA PRO A 325 -22.03 -32.36 -5.63
C PRO A 325 -22.03 -31.71 -4.23
N TRP A 326 -23.03 -30.86 -3.99
CA TRP A 326 -23.29 -30.21 -2.72
C TRP A 326 -24.58 -30.77 -2.13
N VAL A 327 -24.51 -31.38 -0.97
CA VAL A 327 -25.67 -32.01 -0.34
C VAL A 327 -26.19 -31.12 0.77
N ILE A 328 -27.48 -30.82 0.72
CA ILE A 328 -28.24 -30.20 1.83
C ILE A 328 -29.11 -31.28 2.48
N CYS A 329 -28.84 -31.58 3.75
CA CYS A 329 -29.58 -32.61 4.49
C CYS A 329 -30.63 -31.97 5.42
N LEU A 330 -31.91 -32.27 5.18
CA LEU A 330 -33.03 -31.84 6.03
C LEU A 330 -33.66 -33.07 6.68
N ASP A 331 -33.63 -33.14 8.02
CA ASP A 331 -34.24 -34.23 8.79
C ASP A 331 -35.47 -33.75 9.57
N ALA A 332 -36.42 -34.65 9.77
CA ALA A 332 -37.65 -34.43 10.54
C ALA A 332 -38.50 -33.23 10.04
N LEU A 333 -38.59 -33.03 8.71
CA LEU A 333 -39.36 -31.93 8.13
C LEU A 333 -40.85 -31.92 8.55
N ASP A 334 -41.40 -33.07 8.97
CA ASP A 334 -42.74 -33.21 9.56
C ASP A 334 -42.85 -32.66 11.00
N GLU A 335 -41.75 -32.22 11.59
CA GLU A 335 -41.69 -31.58 12.90
C GLU A 335 -41.66 -30.04 12.85
N CYS A 336 -41.54 -29.42 11.67
CA CYS A 336 -41.43 -27.95 11.51
C CYS A 336 -42.76 -27.17 11.67
N GLY A 337 -43.74 -27.76 12.34
CA GLY A 337 -45.09 -27.22 12.52
C GLY A 337 -46.14 -27.81 11.56
N LYS A 338 -47.41 -27.64 11.92
CA LYS A 338 -48.55 -28.20 11.17
C LYS A 338 -48.57 -27.70 9.72
N ASP A 339 -48.58 -28.64 8.76
CA ASP A 339 -48.59 -28.42 7.30
C ASP A 339 -47.39 -27.64 6.73
N ARG A 340 -46.46 -27.18 7.58
CA ARG A 340 -45.32 -26.35 7.16
C ARG A 340 -44.32 -27.11 6.29
N GLY A 341 -44.07 -28.38 6.59
CA GLY A 341 -43.18 -29.21 5.78
C GLY A 341 -43.70 -29.41 4.35
N GLN A 342 -45.00 -29.65 4.19
CA GLN A 342 -45.63 -29.77 2.87
C GLN A 342 -45.56 -28.46 2.09
N ILE A 343 -45.82 -27.35 2.78
CA ILE A 343 -45.71 -26.00 2.20
C ILE A 343 -44.27 -25.72 1.74
N PHE A 344 -43.27 -26.09 2.54
CA PHE A 344 -41.85 -25.96 2.17
C PHE A 344 -41.50 -26.79 0.94
N LEU A 345 -41.96 -28.04 0.85
CA LEU A 345 -41.72 -28.88 -0.33
C LEU A 345 -42.29 -28.26 -1.61
N ARG A 346 -43.44 -27.57 -1.54
CA ARG A 346 -43.97 -26.81 -2.67
C ARG A 346 -43.05 -25.64 -3.04
N TRP A 347 -42.56 -24.88 -2.05
CA TRP A 347 -41.61 -23.79 -2.31
C TRP A 347 -40.31 -24.30 -2.95
N LEU A 348 -39.80 -25.43 -2.45
CA LEU A 348 -38.62 -26.06 -3.01
C LEU A 348 -38.87 -26.48 -4.46
N SER A 349 -40.00 -27.15 -4.73
CA SER A 349 -40.42 -27.55 -6.08
C SER A 349 -40.51 -26.36 -7.04
N ASP A 350 -41.13 -25.25 -6.61
CA ASP A 350 -41.25 -24.01 -7.40
C ASP A 350 -39.88 -23.38 -7.72
N SER A 351 -38.84 -23.72 -6.96
CA SER A 351 -37.52 -23.09 -7.01
C SER A 351 -36.44 -23.96 -7.66
N MET A 352 -36.75 -25.22 -8.01
CA MET A 352 -35.75 -26.21 -8.46
C MET A 352 -34.97 -25.79 -9.71
N ASP A 353 -35.60 -25.04 -10.62
CA ASP A 353 -34.97 -24.56 -11.85
C ASP A 353 -33.93 -23.46 -11.60
N GLN A 354 -33.98 -22.79 -10.45
CA GLN A 354 -33.05 -21.73 -10.06
C GLN A 354 -31.86 -22.29 -9.26
N ILE A 355 -32.03 -23.46 -8.64
CA ILE A 355 -30.97 -24.13 -7.88
C ILE A 355 -30.04 -24.83 -8.90
N PRO A 356 -28.71 -24.63 -8.84
CA PRO A 356 -27.76 -25.33 -9.70
C PRO A 356 -27.92 -26.86 -9.67
N ALA A 357 -27.65 -27.52 -10.79
CA ALA A 357 -27.83 -28.97 -10.93
C ALA A 357 -26.91 -29.81 -10.03
N HIS A 358 -25.81 -29.25 -9.54
CA HIS A 358 -24.86 -29.94 -8.65
C HIS A 358 -25.30 -29.97 -7.17
N ILE A 359 -26.49 -29.44 -6.84
CA ILE A 359 -27.02 -29.34 -5.47
C ILE A 359 -28.23 -30.23 -5.30
#